data_AF-A0A0B1SP16-F1
#
_entry.id   AF-A0A0B1SP16-F1
#
_cell.length_a   1.000
_cell.length_b   1.000
_cell.length_c   1.000
_cell.angle_alpha   90.00
_cell.angle_beta   90.00
_cell.angle_gamma   90.00
#
_symmetry.space_group_name_H-M   'P 1'
#
loop_
_entity.id
_entity.type
_entity.pdbx_description
1 polymer ?
#
loop_
_entity_poly.entity_id
_entity_poly.type
_entity_poly.pdbx_seq_one_letter_code
_entity_poly.pdbx_strand_id
1 'polypeptide(L)'
;MQTQKSPYPPVMLIRVAVFIVVTPTRLFKYEGEHSNILEKTKATQICIHITTKADLFCSAAKAEEVSGPSPAFLPLLGGGEIDMTTERNVVEPFENVIAKTNLVLRVTDDYKLQSVAKGEHPRFAFLQPNETLIFDFGSEIYVWSGRNARKTNGRYAVEYAQQLKNKRVTSDASLFGTELGDGRAPWTLYLRVFQGVQNCLFAAKFSDWQTSEAKFYFTPRTFRKETPLLCADEKLEARLLADVIRGYVHPDPSETLEDQELTREMKNVVTENLTFWQLVGEELEQIERTNVFVDDCCYVVRWQYRIQISGVRRLRSGQISEKETGRERVAFFYWLGAKTSPKQQGLCAVRLAHMDKEKHQHVRVAHLSEPPLFLSLFNGKFISRHSSPSADHRVFVVGGCSAAECYANEVDPTKPLRSHAVYLRLSPETVAVVAGSDTVQTSVKNGLLLAQAMVNLRKEFNLK
;
A
#
# COMPACT_ATOMS: atom_id res chain seq x y z
N MET A 1 -25.68 -34.21 10.48
CA MET A 1 -24.46 -33.86 9.72
C MET A 1 -24.83 -32.66 8.84
N GLN A 2 -24.65 -31.44 9.35
CA GLN A 2 -24.97 -30.22 8.58
C GLN A 2 -23.86 -30.00 7.56
N THR A 3 -24.16 -30.24 6.28
CA THR A 3 -23.32 -29.80 5.18
C THR A 3 -23.28 -28.27 5.20
N GLN A 4 -22.15 -27.72 5.64
CA GLN A 4 -21.89 -26.28 5.59
C GLN A 4 -21.90 -25.87 4.11
N LYS A 5 -23.04 -25.32 3.64
CA LYS A 5 -23.15 -24.78 2.29
C LYS A 5 -22.07 -23.72 2.10
N SER A 6 -21.38 -23.76 0.95
CA SER A 6 -20.40 -22.75 0.59
C SER A 6 -21.07 -21.37 0.62
N PRO A 7 -20.49 -20.34 1.25
CA PRO A 7 -21.02 -18.98 1.19
C PRO A 7 -20.81 -18.32 -0.19
N TYR A 8 -20.13 -19.01 -1.12
CA TYR A 8 -19.88 -18.56 -2.48
C TYR A 8 -20.86 -19.23 -3.45
N PRO A 9 -21.38 -18.49 -4.45
CA PRO A 9 -22.21 -19.07 -5.49
C PRO A 9 -21.40 -20.16 -6.22
N PRO A 10 -22.05 -21.27 -6.63
CA PRO A 10 -21.37 -22.30 -7.42
C PRO A 10 -20.81 -21.67 -8.70
N VAL A 11 -19.54 -21.96 -9.00
CA VAL A 11 -18.91 -21.51 -10.23
C VAL A 11 -19.27 -22.49 -11.34
N MET A 12 -19.94 -22.01 -12.38
CA MET A 12 -20.18 -22.79 -13.59
C MET A 12 -18.92 -22.80 -14.46
N LEU A 13 -18.50 -24.00 -14.84
CA LEU A 13 -17.46 -24.18 -15.86
C LEU A 13 -18.12 -24.16 -17.23
N ILE A 14 -17.56 -23.42 -18.18
CA ILE A 14 -18.04 -23.38 -19.56
C ILE A 14 -17.02 -24.03 -20.49
N ARG A 15 -17.50 -24.72 -21.54
CA ARG A 15 -16.62 -25.39 -22.51
C ARG A 15 -15.75 -24.42 -23.32
N VAL A 16 -16.06 -23.14 -23.33
CA VAL A 16 -15.40 -22.13 -24.17
C VAL A 16 -14.31 -21.33 -23.44
N ALA A 17 -13.98 -21.67 -22.19
CA ALA A 17 -12.99 -20.95 -21.39
C ALA A 17 -12.01 -21.89 -20.69
N VAL A 18 -10.93 -21.31 -20.17
CA VAL A 18 -9.92 -21.99 -19.34
C VAL A 18 -10.02 -21.46 -17.91
N PHE A 19 -10.01 -22.36 -16.93
CA PHE A 19 -10.09 -22.00 -15.53
C PHE A 19 -8.85 -22.49 -14.79
N ILE A 20 -8.31 -21.65 -13.90
CA ILE A 20 -7.24 -22.02 -12.98
C ILE A 20 -7.80 -21.96 -11.56
N VAL A 21 -7.70 -23.06 -10.84
CA VAL A 21 -8.06 -23.12 -9.42
C VAL A 21 -6.78 -23.26 -8.61
N VAL A 22 -6.55 -22.28 -7.74
CA VAL A 22 -5.38 -22.21 -6.89
C VAL A 22 -5.80 -22.57 -5.46
N THR A 23 -5.10 -23.53 -4.87
CA THR A 23 -5.17 -23.86 -3.43
C THR A 23 -3.75 -23.74 -2.86
N PRO A 24 -3.55 -23.75 -1.53
CA PRO A 24 -2.21 -23.58 -0.98
C PRO A 24 -1.23 -24.69 -1.39
N THR A 25 -1.74 -25.89 -1.66
CA THR A 25 -0.91 -27.07 -1.95
C THR A 25 -1.10 -27.63 -3.36
N ARG A 26 -2.23 -27.35 -4.00
CA ARG A 26 -2.60 -27.86 -5.33
C ARG A 26 -2.98 -26.74 -6.29
N LEU A 27 -2.67 -26.95 -7.56
CA LEU A 27 -2.96 -26.03 -8.65
C LEU A 27 -3.65 -26.82 -9.76
N PHE A 28 -4.87 -26.45 -10.13
CA PHE A 28 -5.61 -27.11 -11.21
C PHE A 28 -5.72 -26.17 -12.40
N LYS A 29 -5.58 -26.74 -13.61
CA LYS A 29 -5.88 -26.06 -14.86
C LYS A 29 -6.95 -26.88 -15.58
N TYR A 30 -8.15 -26.32 -15.70
CA TYR A 30 -9.23 -26.91 -16.51
C TYR A 30 -9.24 -26.23 -17.87
N GLU A 31 -9.07 -27.01 -18.93
CA GLU A 31 -9.21 -26.55 -20.31
C GLU A 31 -10.57 -26.96 -20.86
N GLY A 32 -11.44 -25.98 -21.12
CA GLY A 32 -12.69 -26.24 -21.81
C GLY A 32 -12.45 -26.82 -23.20
N GLU A 33 -13.31 -27.74 -23.63
CA GLU A 33 -13.18 -28.45 -24.91
C GLU A 33 -13.12 -27.51 -26.12
N HIS A 34 -13.79 -26.37 -26.03
CA HIS A 34 -13.84 -25.31 -27.02
C HIS A 34 -13.17 -24.03 -26.52
N SER A 35 -12.18 -24.13 -25.63
CA SER A 35 -11.29 -22.99 -25.34
C SER A 35 -10.25 -22.82 -26.45
N ASN A 36 -9.79 -21.60 -26.66
CA ASN A 36 -8.87 -21.28 -27.75
C ASN A 36 -7.38 -21.49 -27.34
N ILE A 37 -6.48 -21.59 -28.33
CA ILE A 37 -5.06 -21.86 -28.08
C ILE A 37 -4.40 -20.73 -27.29
N LEU A 38 -4.82 -19.48 -27.46
CA LEU A 38 -4.26 -18.33 -26.75
C LEU A 38 -4.62 -18.38 -25.26
N GLU A 39 -5.88 -18.68 -24.92
CA GLU A 39 -6.35 -18.86 -23.54
C GLU A 39 -5.58 -20.00 -22.85
N LYS A 40 -5.45 -21.15 -23.52
CA LYS A 40 -4.70 -22.31 -23.01
C LYS A 40 -3.22 -21.98 -22.78
N THR A 41 -2.62 -21.26 -23.72
CA THR A 41 -1.22 -20.82 -23.63
C THR A 41 -1.05 -19.85 -22.46
N LYS A 42 -1.94 -18.86 -22.32
CA LYS A 42 -1.90 -17.89 -21.23
C LYS A 42 -2.10 -18.55 -19.88
N ALA A 43 -3.04 -19.48 -19.76
CA ALA A 43 -3.25 -20.23 -18.53
C ALA A 43 -2.02 -21.06 -18.15
N THR A 44 -1.38 -21.70 -19.14
CA THR A 44 -0.13 -22.44 -18.93
C THR A 44 1.00 -21.52 -18.45
N GLN A 45 1.14 -20.31 -19.03
CA GLN A 45 2.10 -19.31 -18.56
C GLN A 45 1.86 -18.89 -17.10
N ILE A 46 0.59 -18.67 -16.72
CA ILE A 46 0.21 -18.34 -15.34
C ILE A 46 0.54 -19.51 -14.40
N CYS A 47 0.20 -20.74 -14.77
CA CYS A 47 0.53 -21.92 -13.98
C CYS A 47 2.03 -22.08 -13.76
N ILE A 48 2.85 -21.93 -14.81
CA ILE A 48 4.32 -21.98 -14.70
C ILE A 48 4.82 -20.88 -13.78
N HIS A 49 4.26 -19.66 -13.86
CA HIS A 49 4.67 -18.58 -12.97
C HIS A 49 4.37 -18.92 -11.51
N ILE A 50 3.15 -19.39 -11.21
CA ILE A 50 2.73 -19.78 -9.85
C ILE A 50 3.67 -20.84 -9.29
N THR A 51 3.94 -21.92 -10.02
CA THR A 51 4.77 -23.04 -9.53
C THR A 51 6.25 -22.69 -9.41
N THR A 52 6.79 -21.88 -10.33
CA THR A 52 8.23 -21.53 -10.31
C THR A 52 8.57 -20.39 -9.34
N LYS A 53 7.62 -19.50 -9.07
CA LYS A 53 7.83 -18.32 -8.20
C LYS A 53 7.16 -18.43 -6.84
N ALA A 54 6.39 -19.49 -6.60
CA ALA A 54 5.52 -19.62 -5.43
C ALA A 54 4.58 -18.41 -5.25
N ASP A 55 4.10 -17.86 -6.37
CA ASP A 55 3.14 -16.75 -6.39
C ASP A 55 1.76 -17.24 -5.90
N LEU A 56 0.88 -16.31 -5.48
CA LEU A 56 -0.45 -16.61 -4.94
C LEU A 56 -0.47 -17.59 -3.74
N PHE A 57 0.64 -17.67 -2.99
CA PHE A 57 0.81 -18.55 -1.82
C PHE A 57 0.57 -20.04 -2.10
N CYS A 58 0.78 -20.45 -3.35
CA CYS A 58 0.65 -21.83 -3.77
C CYS A 58 2.02 -22.52 -3.75
N SER A 59 2.11 -23.65 -3.06
CA SER A 59 3.30 -24.50 -3.00
C SER A 59 3.25 -25.69 -3.96
N ALA A 60 2.28 -25.72 -4.88
CA ALA A 60 2.16 -26.80 -5.84
C ALA A 60 3.40 -26.85 -6.75
N ALA A 61 3.99 -28.05 -6.92
CA ALA A 61 5.15 -28.23 -7.78
C ALA A 61 4.79 -28.22 -9.28
N LYS A 62 3.54 -28.58 -9.61
CA LYS A 62 3.02 -28.62 -10.98
C LYS A 62 1.52 -28.34 -10.99
N ALA A 63 1.00 -27.89 -12.12
CA ALA A 63 -0.44 -27.84 -12.35
C ALA A 63 -0.99 -29.22 -12.70
N GLU A 64 -2.17 -29.53 -12.18
CA GLU A 64 -2.97 -30.71 -12.49
C GLU A 64 -3.94 -30.37 -13.62
N GLU A 65 -3.80 -31.06 -14.74
CA GLU A 65 -4.69 -30.92 -15.89
C GLU A 65 -6.03 -31.57 -15.58
N VAL A 66 -7.12 -30.80 -15.67
CA VAL A 66 -8.48 -31.29 -15.43
C VAL A 66 -9.22 -31.34 -16.75
N SER A 67 -9.53 -32.56 -17.18
CA SER A 67 -10.41 -32.83 -18.32
C SER A 67 -11.75 -33.34 -17.80
N GLY A 68 -12.79 -32.50 -17.84
CA GLY A 68 -14.14 -32.89 -17.43
C GLY A 68 -14.40 -32.86 -15.91
N PRO A 69 -15.50 -33.48 -15.45
CA PRO A 69 -15.96 -33.42 -14.07
C PRO A 69 -15.07 -34.26 -13.14
N SER A 70 -14.01 -33.66 -12.60
CA SER A 70 -13.12 -34.33 -11.64
C SER A 70 -13.70 -34.29 -10.21
N PRO A 71 -13.72 -35.42 -9.49
CA PRO A 71 -14.25 -35.51 -8.13
C PRO A 71 -13.42 -34.73 -7.11
N ALA A 72 -12.16 -34.39 -7.40
CA ALA A 72 -11.34 -33.52 -6.57
C ALA A 72 -11.52 -32.02 -6.91
N PHE A 73 -12.01 -31.71 -8.10
CA PHE A 73 -12.07 -30.35 -8.64
C PHE A 73 -13.43 -29.69 -8.44
N LEU A 74 -14.52 -30.38 -8.80
CA LEU A 74 -15.88 -29.82 -8.72
C LEU A 74 -16.31 -29.41 -7.29
N PRO A 75 -15.94 -30.14 -6.22
CA PRO A 75 -16.26 -29.71 -4.87
C PRO A 75 -15.63 -28.36 -4.49
N LEU A 76 -14.46 -28.02 -5.03
CA LEU A 76 -13.78 -26.74 -4.80
C LEU A 76 -14.55 -25.57 -5.43
N LEU A 77 -15.31 -25.82 -6.48
CA LEU A 77 -16.16 -24.84 -7.17
C LEU A 77 -17.54 -24.66 -6.51
N GLY A 78 -17.77 -25.31 -5.37
CA GLY A 78 -19.06 -25.28 -4.68
C GLY A 78 -20.08 -26.32 -5.19
N GLY A 79 -19.63 -27.32 -5.97
CA GLY A 79 -20.49 -28.37 -6.53
C GLY A 79 -21.22 -27.95 -7.81
N GLY A 80 -20.63 -27.03 -8.59
CA GLY A 80 -21.16 -26.61 -9.88
C GLY A 80 -21.09 -27.71 -10.94
N GLU A 81 -21.97 -27.63 -11.93
CA GLU A 81 -21.95 -28.46 -13.14
C GLU A 81 -21.20 -27.74 -14.28
N ILE A 82 -20.77 -28.49 -15.30
CA ILE A 82 -20.23 -27.92 -16.52
C ILE A 82 -21.42 -27.47 -17.36
N ASP A 83 -21.51 -26.16 -17.62
CA ASP A 83 -22.49 -25.63 -18.56
C ASP A 83 -22.07 -25.98 -20.00
N MET A 84 -22.89 -26.83 -20.60
CA MET A 84 -22.72 -27.32 -21.97
C MET A 84 -23.41 -26.41 -23.00
N THR A 85 -24.19 -25.42 -22.56
CA THR A 85 -25.06 -24.57 -23.40
C THR A 85 -24.44 -23.23 -23.77
N THR A 86 -23.43 -22.75 -23.04
CA THR A 86 -22.73 -21.50 -23.38
C THR A 86 -22.03 -21.63 -24.73
N GLU A 87 -22.50 -20.87 -25.71
CA GLU A 87 -21.87 -20.73 -27.02
C GLU A 87 -20.67 -19.76 -26.97
N ARG A 88 -19.68 -20.01 -27.84
CA ARG A 88 -18.51 -19.13 -27.93
C ARG A 88 -18.92 -17.81 -28.57
N ASN A 89 -18.59 -16.68 -27.94
CA ASN A 89 -18.72 -15.38 -28.60
C ASN A 89 -17.72 -15.31 -29.76
N VAL A 90 -18.23 -15.34 -30.99
CA VAL A 90 -17.45 -15.25 -32.23
C VAL A 90 -17.33 -13.83 -32.78
N VAL A 91 -18.08 -12.87 -32.22
CA VAL A 91 -18.14 -11.48 -32.70
C VAL A 91 -17.02 -10.65 -32.10
N GLU A 92 -16.83 -10.72 -30.79
CA GLU A 92 -15.82 -9.96 -30.07
C GLU A 92 -15.22 -10.83 -28.95
N PRO A 93 -13.87 -10.94 -28.85
CA PRO A 93 -13.23 -11.66 -27.76
C PRO A 93 -13.68 -11.14 -26.39
N PHE A 94 -13.85 -12.04 -25.42
CA PHE A 94 -14.30 -11.69 -24.08
C PHE A 94 -13.41 -10.63 -23.42
N GLU A 95 -12.10 -10.66 -23.66
CA GLU A 95 -11.13 -9.70 -23.15
C GLU A 95 -11.43 -8.26 -23.60
N ASN A 96 -11.87 -8.08 -24.84
CA ASN A 96 -12.26 -6.76 -25.34
C ASN A 96 -13.59 -6.29 -24.73
N VAL A 97 -14.52 -7.22 -24.50
CA VAL A 97 -15.80 -6.91 -23.85
C VAL A 97 -15.55 -6.51 -22.39
N ILE A 98 -14.76 -7.27 -21.63
CA ILE A 98 -14.47 -6.98 -20.23
C ILE A 98 -13.63 -5.70 -20.09
N ALA A 99 -12.74 -5.40 -21.05
CA ALA A 99 -11.94 -4.18 -21.04
C ALA A 99 -12.77 -2.89 -21.07
N LYS A 100 -14.02 -2.93 -21.58
CA LYS A 100 -14.96 -1.79 -21.56
C LYS A 100 -15.35 -1.35 -20.13
N THR A 101 -15.12 -2.22 -19.14
CA THR A 101 -15.34 -1.92 -17.71
C THR A 101 -14.10 -1.37 -17.02
N ASN A 102 -12.92 -1.49 -17.64
CA ASN A 102 -11.67 -1.06 -17.02
C ASN A 102 -11.70 0.44 -16.73
N LEU A 103 -11.26 0.80 -15.54
CA LEU A 103 -11.06 2.18 -15.12
C LEU A 103 -9.69 2.30 -14.45
N VAL A 104 -8.87 3.22 -14.94
CA VAL A 104 -7.58 3.55 -14.33
C VAL A 104 -7.65 4.96 -13.81
N LEU A 105 -7.42 5.12 -12.51
CA LEU A 105 -7.43 6.40 -11.83
C LEU A 105 -6.03 6.74 -11.31
N ARG A 106 -5.70 8.01 -11.31
CA ARG A 106 -4.53 8.59 -10.66
C ARG A 106 -4.97 9.43 -9.48
N VAL A 107 -4.22 9.34 -8.38
CA VAL A 107 -4.30 10.32 -7.30
C VAL A 107 -3.33 11.44 -7.61
N THR A 108 -3.86 12.62 -7.92
CA THR A 108 -3.07 13.82 -8.22
C THR A 108 -2.43 14.39 -6.95
N ASP A 109 -1.48 15.31 -7.13
CA ASP A 109 -0.79 15.99 -6.01
C ASP A 109 -1.73 16.81 -5.11
N ASP A 110 -2.85 17.27 -5.66
CA ASP A 110 -3.94 17.89 -4.89
C ASP A 110 -4.95 16.84 -4.39
N TYR A 111 -4.57 15.56 -4.32
CA TYR A 111 -5.33 14.44 -3.77
C TYR A 111 -6.73 14.26 -4.38
N LYS A 112 -6.89 14.58 -5.67
CA LYS A 112 -8.11 14.32 -6.43
C LYS A 112 -7.93 13.06 -7.28
N LEU A 113 -9.05 12.45 -7.65
CA LEU A 113 -9.06 11.37 -8.63
C LEU A 113 -9.09 11.96 -10.04
N GLN A 114 -8.13 11.55 -10.86
CA GLN A 114 -8.10 11.84 -12.28
C GLN A 114 -8.24 10.53 -13.06
N SER A 115 -9.16 10.48 -14.02
CA SER A 115 -9.27 9.34 -14.94
C SER A 115 -8.08 9.35 -15.90
N VAL A 116 -7.27 8.30 -15.87
CA VAL A 116 -6.13 8.08 -16.77
C VAL A 116 -6.57 7.32 -18.02
N ALA A 117 -7.38 6.28 -17.84
CA ALA A 117 -7.91 5.45 -18.90
C ALA A 117 -9.30 4.91 -18.51
N LYS A 118 -10.18 4.73 -19.49
CA LYS A 118 -11.52 4.16 -19.28
C LYS A 118 -11.94 3.34 -20.49
N GLY A 119 -12.43 2.13 -20.24
CA GLY A 119 -12.99 1.26 -21.26
C GLY A 119 -11.97 0.68 -22.24
N GLU A 120 -10.70 0.57 -21.82
CA GLU A 120 -9.61 0.07 -22.63
C GLU A 120 -8.64 -0.81 -21.83
N HIS A 121 -7.78 -1.54 -22.55
CA HIS A 121 -6.71 -2.32 -21.94
C HIS A 121 -5.64 -1.40 -21.35
N PRO A 122 -5.20 -1.62 -20.10
CA PRO A 122 -4.10 -0.85 -19.55
C PRO A 122 -2.79 -1.18 -20.28
N ARG A 123 -1.97 -0.16 -20.49
CA ARG A 123 -0.64 -0.29 -21.10
C ARG A 123 0.46 -0.21 -20.06
N PHE A 124 1.54 -0.95 -20.26
CA PHE A 124 2.69 -0.97 -19.35
C PHE A 124 3.26 0.43 -19.15
N ALA A 125 3.20 1.29 -20.17
CA ALA A 125 3.62 2.70 -20.12
C ALA A 125 2.90 3.54 -19.04
N PHE A 126 1.75 3.11 -18.53
CA PHE A 126 1.09 3.79 -17.41
C PHE A 126 1.88 3.66 -16.10
N LEU A 127 2.70 2.62 -15.95
CA LEU A 127 3.40 2.27 -14.71
C LEU A 127 4.68 3.09 -14.52
N GLN A 128 4.54 4.39 -14.29
CA GLN A 128 5.67 5.30 -14.08
C GLN A 128 6.16 5.31 -12.63
N PRO A 129 7.49 5.41 -12.36
CA PRO A 129 8.06 5.31 -11.01
C PRO A 129 7.49 6.24 -9.95
N ASN A 130 7.02 7.43 -10.33
CA ASN A 130 6.48 8.46 -9.46
C ASN A 130 4.95 8.38 -9.25
N GLU A 131 4.29 7.42 -9.90
CA GLU A 131 2.82 7.37 -9.95
C GLU A 131 2.22 6.48 -8.86
N THR A 132 1.02 6.87 -8.41
CA THR A 132 0.11 6.01 -7.65
C THR A 132 -1.19 5.88 -8.44
N LEU A 133 -1.49 4.66 -8.86
CA LEU A 133 -2.63 4.36 -9.72
C LEU A 133 -3.59 3.39 -9.04
N ILE A 134 -4.88 3.59 -9.28
CA ILE A 134 -5.93 2.64 -8.93
C ILE A 134 -6.42 2.02 -10.23
N PHE A 135 -6.33 0.70 -10.34
CA PHE A 135 -6.88 -0.05 -11.45
C PHE A 135 -8.15 -0.74 -10.96
N ASP A 136 -9.24 -0.51 -11.65
CA ASP A 136 -10.53 -1.11 -11.37
C ASP A 136 -10.96 -1.93 -12.59
N PHE A 137 -10.95 -3.25 -12.43
CA PHE A 137 -11.33 -4.24 -13.44
C PHE A 137 -12.69 -4.88 -13.12
N GLY A 138 -13.49 -4.24 -12.28
CA GLY A 138 -14.80 -4.75 -11.84
C GLY A 138 -14.70 -5.83 -10.75
N SER A 139 -14.23 -7.04 -11.09
CA SER A 139 -14.04 -8.14 -10.13
C SER A 139 -12.79 -8.01 -9.26
N GLU A 140 -11.84 -7.17 -9.70
CA GLU A 140 -10.54 -6.97 -9.06
C GLU A 140 -10.20 -5.48 -9.05
N ILE A 141 -9.74 -4.99 -7.91
CA ILE A 141 -9.24 -3.63 -7.72
C ILE A 141 -7.79 -3.70 -7.28
N TYR A 142 -6.91 -2.99 -7.96
CA TYR A 142 -5.49 -2.91 -7.63
C TYR A 142 -5.08 -1.48 -7.30
N VAL A 143 -4.32 -1.30 -6.21
CA VAL A 143 -3.59 -0.05 -5.95
C VAL A 143 -2.13 -0.29 -6.30
N TRP A 144 -1.68 0.30 -7.40
CA TRP A 144 -0.30 0.22 -7.83
C TRP A 144 0.51 1.43 -7.34
N SER A 145 1.65 1.17 -6.70
CA SER A 145 2.57 2.20 -6.21
C SER A 145 3.92 2.08 -6.92
N GLY A 146 4.31 3.15 -7.64
CA GLY A 146 5.64 3.29 -8.19
C GLY A 146 6.71 3.40 -7.09
N ARG A 147 7.95 3.02 -7.42
CA ARG A 147 9.09 3.02 -6.48
C ARG A 147 9.42 4.39 -5.86
N ASN A 148 9.08 5.47 -6.56
CA ASN A 148 9.29 6.86 -6.17
C ASN A 148 7.95 7.58 -5.90
N ALA A 149 6.85 6.83 -5.79
CA ALA A 149 5.53 7.40 -5.59
C ALA A 149 5.38 7.99 -4.17
N ARG A 150 4.64 9.10 -4.06
CA ARG A 150 4.41 9.77 -2.78
C ARG A 150 3.55 8.90 -1.86
N LYS A 151 4.00 8.70 -0.61
CA LYS A 151 3.30 7.87 0.38
C LYS A 151 1.89 8.40 0.70
N THR A 152 1.72 9.72 0.69
CA THR A 152 0.42 10.41 0.89
C THR A 152 -0.58 10.07 -0.21
N ASN A 153 -0.18 10.13 -1.49
CA ASN A 153 -1.02 9.70 -2.62
C ASN A 153 -1.39 8.21 -2.49
N GLY A 154 -0.43 7.38 -2.07
CA GLY A 154 -0.63 5.97 -1.74
C GLY A 154 -1.77 5.74 -0.74
N ARG A 155 -1.84 6.53 0.33
CA ARG A 155 -2.91 6.42 1.34
C ARG A 155 -4.28 6.76 0.75
N TYR A 156 -4.40 7.90 0.07
CA TYR A 156 -5.67 8.29 -0.55
C TYR A 156 -6.11 7.29 -1.61
N ALA A 157 -5.17 6.71 -2.39
CA ALA A 157 -5.48 5.68 -3.36
C ALA A 157 -6.10 4.43 -2.72
N VAL A 158 -5.57 4.02 -1.56
CA VAL A 158 -6.14 2.91 -0.77
C VAL A 158 -7.55 3.25 -0.30
N GLU A 159 -7.75 4.44 0.28
CA GLU A 159 -9.08 4.87 0.76
C GLU A 159 -10.11 4.91 -0.39
N TYR A 160 -9.73 5.45 -1.55
CA TYR A 160 -10.59 5.47 -2.74
C TYR A 160 -10.88 4.07 -3.28
N ALA A 161 -9.87 3.19 -3.37
CA ALA A 161 -10.05 1.82 -3.82
C ALA A 161 -10.96 1.01 -2.89
N GLN A 162 -10.88 1.23 -1.57
CA GLN A 162 -11.81 0.63 -0.62
C GLN A 162 -13.25 1.11 -0.82
N GLN A 163 -13.47 2.38 -1.15
CA GLN A 163 -14.80 2.88 -1.51
C GLN A 163 -15.31 2.24 -2.81
N LEU A 164 -14.44 2.07 -3.82
CA LEU A 164 -14.82 1.43 -5.10
C LEU A 164 -15.31 0.00 -4.92
N LYS A 165 -14.76 -0.73 -3.92
CA LYS A 165 -15.21 -2.09 -3.59
C LYS A 165 -16.71 -2.17 -3.26
N ASN A 166 -17.28 -1.10 -2.71
CA ASN A 166 -18.68 -1.03 -2.32
C ASN A 166 -19.56 -0.28 -3.34
N LYS A 167 -18.99 0.18 -4.46
CA LYS A 167 -19.70 0.92 -5.51
C LYS A 167 -19.87 0.06 -6.76
N ARG A 168 -20.98 0.25 -7.49
CA ARG A 168 -21.21 -0.34 -8.81
C ARG A 168 -20.03 -0.15 -9.75
N VAL A 169 -19.83 -1.13 -10.63
CA VAL A 169 -18.80 -1.07 -11.68
C VAL A 169 -19.25 -0.05 -12.73
N THR A 170 -18.36 0.86 -13.09
CA THR A 170 -18.60 1.82 -14.16
C THR A 170 -18.79 1.06 -15.49
N SER A 171 -19.84 1.40 -16.26
CA SER A 171 -20.24 0.72 -17.51
C SER A 171 -21.00 -0.61 -17.27
N ASP A 172 -22.13 -0.48 -16.57
CA ASP A 172 -22.92 -1.57 -16.02
C ASP A 172 -23.84 -2.24 -17.06
N ALA A 173 -23.27 -3.15 -17.86
CA ALA A 173 -24.03 -4.11 -18.66
C ALA A 173 -23.60 -5.54 -18.27
N SER A 174 -24.05 -5.97 -17.09
CA SER A 174 -24.13 -7.38 -16.63
C SER A 174 -22.99 -8.34 -17.05
N LEU A 175 -21.73 -7.92 -16.97
CA LEU A 175 -20.57 -8.75 -17.35
C LEU A 175 -20.26 -9.89 -16.37
N PHE A 176 -20.84 -9.86 -15.17
CA PHE A 176 -20.59 -10.83 -14.09
C PHE A 176 -21.78 -11.76 -13.81
N GLY A 177 -22.77 -11.83 -14.71
CA GLY A 177 -23.84 -12.84 -14.68
C GLY A 177 -24.80 -12.77 -13.49
N THR A 178 -24.75 -11.73 -12.66
CA THR A 178 -25.66 -11.49 -11.54
C THR A 178 -25.99 -10.01 -11.40
N GLU A 179 -27.26 -9.68 -11.17
CA GLU A 179 -27.67 -8.33 -10.78
C GLU A 179 -27.18 -8.05 -9.36
N LEU A 180 -25.96 -7.53 -9.25
CA LEU A 180 -25.39 -7.06 -7.99
C LEU A 180 -26.00 -5.68 -7.70
N GLY A 181 -26.91 -5.58 -6.73
CA GLY A 181 -27.69 -4.39 -6.34
C GLY A 181 -27.05 -3.02 -6.58
N ASP A 182 -26.65 -2.28 -5.55
CA ASP A 182 -25.96 -0.97 -5.69
C ASP A 182 -24.43 -1.06 -5.55
N GLY A 183 -23.90 -2.27 -5.28
CA GLY A 183 -22.50 -2.51 -4.95
C GLY A 183 -21.91 -3.73 -5.66
N ARG A 184 -20.70 -4.15 -5.26
CA ARG A 184 -20.01 -5.32 -5.84
C ARG A 184 -20.20 -6.57 -5.00
N ALA A 185 -19.85 -7.71 -5.56
CA ALA A 185 -19.89 -8.97 -4.85
C ALA A 185 -18.91 -8.99 -3.65
N PRO A 186 -19.23 -9.65 -2.54
CA PRO A 186 -18.34 -9.73 -1.37
C PRO A 186 -16.98 -10.37 -1.64
N TRP A 187 -16.87 -11.14 -2.73
CA TRP A 187 -15.65 -11.81 -3.18
C TRP A 187 -14.75 -10.93 -4.06
N THR A 188 -15.12 -9.68 -4.38
CA THR A 188 -14.27 -8.76 -5.15
C THR A 188 -12.88 -8.64 -4.52
N LEU A 189 -11.87 -8.88 -5.34
CA LEU A 189 -10.46 -8.87 -4.92
C LEU A 189 -9.97 -7.43 -4.80
N TYR A 190 -9.21 -7.16 -3.75
CA TYR A 190 -8.49 -5.91 -3.56
C TYR A 190 -7.03 -6.25 -3.27
N LEU A 191 -6.10 -5.72 -4.06
CA LEU A 191 -4.67 -5.95 -3.88
C LEU A 191 -3.86 -4.66 -4.04
N ARG A 192 -2.84 -4.49 -3.22
CA ARG A 192 -1.81 -3.48 -3.40
C ARG A 192 -0.59 -4.10 -4.08
N VAL A 193 -0.14 -3.46 -5.16
CA VAL A 193 0.99 -3.89 -5.98
C VAL A 193 2.05 -2.81 -5.95
N PHE A 194 3.31 -3.21 -5.81
CA PHE A 194 4.43 -2.29 -5.80
C PHE A 194 5.31 -2.54 -7.03
N GLN A 195 5.88 -1.47 -7.59
CA GLN A 195 6.82 -1.61 -8.68
C GLN A 195 7.98 -2.55 -8.32
N GLY A 196 8.26 -3.51 -9.20
CA GLY A 196 9.31 -4.52 -8.99
C GLY A 196 8.86 -5.76 -8.22
N VAL A 197 7.69 -5.74 -7.57
CA VAL A 197 7.07 -6.94 -6.99
C VAL A 197 6.32 -7.69 -8.09
N GLN A 198 6.64 -8.97 -8.29
CA GLN A 198 5.94 -9.81 -9.25
C GLN A 198 4.54 -10.16 -8.75
N ASN A 199 3.54 -10.03 -9.63
CA ASN A 199 2.17 -10.46 -9.38
C ASN A 199 1.57 -10.88 -10.73
N CYS A 200 1.36 -12.19 -10.92
CA CYS A 200 0.93 -12.72 -12.21
C CYS A 200 -0.48 -12.25 -12.62
N LEU A 201 -1.40 -12.07 -11.66
CA LEU A 201 -2.76 -11.62 -11.94
C LEU A 201 -2.78 -10.19 -12.47
N PHE A 202 -2.06 -9.28 -11.80
CA PHE A 202 -1.93 -7.90 -12.22
C PHE A 202 -1.22 -7.78 -13.57
N ALA A 203 -0.10 -8.49 -13.75
CA ALA A 203 0.65 -8.50 -15.01
C ALA A 203 -0.20 -8.99 -16.19
N ALA A 204 -1.09 -9.96 -15.97
CA ALA A 204 -1.97 -10.50 -16.99
C ALA A 204 -3.03 -9.50 -17.49
N LYS A 205 -3.27 -8.37 -16.79
CA LYS A 205 -4.24 -7.35 -17.20
C LYS A 205 -3.75 -6.43 -18.32
N PHE A 206 -2.44 -6.41 -18.59
CA PHE A 206 -1.83 -5.50 -19.55
C PHE A 206 -1.66 -6.17 -20.92
N SER A 207 -1.99 -5.43 -21.98
CA SER A 207 -1.85 -5.93 -23.37
C SER A 207 -0.40 -6.08 -23.83
N ASP A 208 0.51 -5.29 -23.24
CA ASP A 208 1.90 -5.10 -23.65
C ASP A 208 2.88 -5.27 -22.48
N TRP A 209 2.54 -6.12 -21.50
CA TRP A 209 3.36 -6.30 -20.30
C TRP A 209 4.84 -6.57 -20.66
N GLN A 210 5.72 -5.65 -20.25
CA GLN A 210 7.16 -5.80 -20.45
C GLN A 210 7.82 -6.24 -19.15
N THR A 211 8.58 -7.33 -19.22
CA THR A 211 9.48 -7.69 -18.11
C THR A 211 10.77 -6.91 -18.34
N SER A 212 10.91 -5.71 -17.78
CA SER A 212 12.22 -5.08 -17.73
C SER A 212 13.15 -5.99 -16.91
N GLU A 213 14.16 -6.58 -17.53
CA GLU A 213 15.15 -7.49 -16.92
C GLU A 213 16.09 -6.80 -15.89
N ALA A 214 15.60 -5.82 -15.13
CA ALA A 214 16.28 -5.41 -13.93
C ALA A 214 16.08 -6.53 -12.90
N LYS A 215 17.07 -7.42 -12.81
CA LYS A 215 17.19 -8.49 -11.81
C LYS A 215 17.23 -7.86 -10.41
N PHE A 216 16.06 -7.58 -9.85
CA PHE A 216 15.92 -7.34 -8.42
C PHE A 216 15.74 -8.71 -7.78
N TYR A 217 16.81 -9.21 -7.15
CA TYR A 217 16.73 -10.33 -6.24
C TYR A 217 15.97 -9.87 -4.99
N PHE A 218 14.65 -9.86 -5.06
CA PHE A 218 13.90 -10.18 -3.86
C PHE A 218 14.02 -11.69 -3.73
N THR A 219 14.83 -12.15 -2.77
CA THR A 219 14.59 -13.48 -2.20
C THR A 219 13.11 -13.48 -1.83
N PRO A 220 12.28 -14.37 -2.40
CA PRO A 220 10.95 -14.57 -1.87
C PRO A 220 11.18 -14.80 -0.38
N ARG A 221 10.60 -13.96 0.48
CA ARG A 221 10.48 -14.37 1.88
C ARG A 221 9.75 -15.69 1.78
N THR A 222 10.47 -16.77 2.05
CA THR A 222 9.87 -18.08 2.25
C THR A 222 8.79 -17.82 3.27
N PHE A 223 7.54 -18.03 2.87
CA PHE A 223 6.43 -17.99 3.79
C PHE A 223 6.83 -18.87 4.97
N ARG A 224 7.15 -18.24 6.10
CA ARG A 224 7.41 -18.97 7.32
C ARG A 224 6.04 -19.44 7.74
N LYS A 225 5.84 -20.77 7.75
CA LYS A 225 4.63 -21.43 8.27
C LYS A 225 4.39 -20.98 9.71
N GLU A 226 3.78 -19.82 9.89
CA GLU A 226 3.12 -19.44 11.13
C GLU A 226 1.62 -19.71 10.96
N THR A 227 1.30 -20.93 10.50
CA THR A 227 0.24 -21.82 10.97
C THR A 227 0.32 -23.06 10.07
N PRO A 228 0.53 -24.27 10.58
CA PRO A 228 0.26 -25.46 9.79
C PRO A 228 -1.26 -25.57 9.65
N LEU A 229 -1.83 -24.98 8.61
CA LEU A 229 -3.18 -25.36 8.17
C LEU A 229 -3.07 -26.73 7.48
N LEU A 230 -2.72 -27.76 8.26
CA LEU A 230 -3.04 -29.14 7.92
C LEU A 230 -4.54 -29.29 8.17
N CYS A 231 -5.35 -28.73 7.28
CA CYS A 231 -6.76 -29.08 7.18
C CYS A 231 -6.86 -30.28 6.22
N ALA A 232 -7.53 -31.35 6.64
CA ALA A 232 -7.77 -32.50 5.77
C ALA A 232 -8.79 -32.21 4.65
N ASP A 233 -9.48 -31.06 4.70
CA ASP A 233 -10.49 -30.63 3.73
C ASP A 233 -9.92 -29.54 2.80
N GLU A 234 -9.64 -29.93 1.55
CA GLU A 234 -9.11 -29.07 0.49
C GLU A 234 -10.02 -27.86 0.19
N LYS A 235 -11.33 -27.99 0.41
CA LYS A 235 -12.28 -26.89 0.24
C LYS A 235 -12.10 -25.83 1.31
N LEU A 236 -11.84 -26.24 2.55
CA LEU A 236 -11.52 -25.31 3.63
C LEU A 236 -10.15 -24.66 3.39
N GLU A 237 -9.17 -25.42 2.89
CA GLU A 237 -7.84 -24.91 2.55
C GLU A 237 -7.88 -23.84 1.45
N ALA A 238 -8.62 -24.10 0.36
CA ALA A 238 -8.85 -23.13 -0.72
C ALA A 238 -9.59 -21.87 -0.23
N ARG A 239 -10.56 -22.05 0.68
CA ARG A 239 -11.28 -20.94 1.30
C ARG A 239 -10.36 -20.07 2.16
N LEU A 240 -9.52 -20.69 2.98
CA LEU A 240 -8.57 -19.98 3.84
C LEU A 240 -7.53 -19.25 2.99
N LEU A 241 -7.09 -19.83 1.86
CA LEU A 241 -6.26 -19.13 0.89
C LEU A 241 -6.96 -17.90 0.30
N ALA A 242 -8.21 -18.06 -0.14
CA ALA A 242 -8.99 -16.95 -0.67
C ALA A 242 -9.17 -15.85 0.38
N ASP A 243 -9.41 -16.22 1.64
CA ASP A 243 -9.50 -15.29 2.77
C ASP A 243 -8.14 -14.62 3.07
N VAL A 244 -7.02 -15.34 2.94
CA VAL A 244 -5.65 -14.79 3.08
C VAL A 244 -5.31 -13.84 1.94
N ILE A 245 -5.64 -14.18 0.69
CA ILE A 245 -5.41 -13.33 -0.48
C ILE A 245 -6.32 -12.08 -0.41
N ARG A 246 -7.58 -12.23 0.01
CA ARG A 246 -8.54 -11.13 0.19
C ARG A 246 -8.22 -10.24 1.39
N GLY A 247 -7.72 -10.85 2.47
CA GLY A 247 -7.37 -10.22 3.73
C GLY A 247 -5.90 -9.88 3.83
N TYR A 248 -5.15 -9.97 2.72
CA TYR A 248 -3.71 -9.79 2.72
C TYR A 248 -3.40 -8.38 3.21
N VAL A 249 -2.93 -8.31 4.46
CA VAL A 249 -2.30 -7.11 4.99
C VAL A 249 -0.99 -7.01 4.24
N HIS A 250 -1.01 -6.27 3.13
CA HIS A 250 0.20 -5.93 2.41
C HIS A 250 1.20 -5.36 3.42
N PRO A 251 2.48 -5.76 3.35
CA PRO A 251 3.48 -5.26 4.29
C PRO A 251 3.36 -3.74 4.33
N ASP A 252 3.21 -3.22 5.56
CA ASP A 252 3.24 -1.81 5.81
C ASP A 252 4.49 -1.22 5.15
N PRO A 253 4.45 0.03 4.62
CA PRO A 253 5.61 0.65 3.99
C PRO A 253 6.84 0.54 4.91
N SER A 254 7.72 -0.42 4.61
CA SER A 254 8.92 -0.67 5.38
C SER A 254 10.03 0.21 4.86
N GLU A 255 10.80 0.82 5.74
CA GLU A 255 11.99 1.56 5.34
C GLU A 255 13.18 0.64 5.51
N THR A 256 13.91 0.38 4.42
CA THR A 256 15.19 -0.32 4.52
C THR A 256 16.26 0.65 4.99
N LEU A 257 16.74 0.45 6.21
CA LEU A 257 17.86 1.18 6.80
C LEU A 257 18.96 0.16 7.09
N GLU A 258 20.14 0.33 6.50
CA GLU A 258 21.29 -0.58 6.68
C GLU A 258 20.94 -2.07 6.46
N ASP A 259 20.29 -2.38 5.34
CA ASP A 259 19.81 -3.73 4.96
C ASP A 259 18.80 -4.38 5.94
N GLN A 260 18.28 -3.61 6.91
CA GLN A 260 17.21 -4.01 7.81
C GLN A 260 15.91 -3.30 7.43
N GLU A 261 14.87 -4.07 7.11
CA GLU A 261 13.52 -3.50 6.95
C GLU A 261 12.97 -3.08 8.31
N LEU A 262 12.84 -1.78 8.55
CA LEU A 262 12.10 -1.24 9.69
C LEU A 262 10.63 -1.10 9.32
N THR A 263 9.77 -1.85 10.01
CA THR A 263 8.31 -1.78 9.83
C THR A 263 7.66 -1.01 10.98
N ARG A 264 6.43 -0.54 10.75
CA ARG A 264 5.61 0.18 11.75
C ARG A 264 5.37 -0.61 13.05
N GLU A 265 5.48 -1.93 12.98
CA GLU A 265 5.17 -2.85 14.07
C GLU A 265 6.38 -3.18 14.95
N MET A 266 7.58 -2.70 14.56
CA MET A 266 8.82 -2.96 15.29
C MET A 266 8.87 -2.16 16.61
N LYS A 267 8.23 -2.71 17.64
CA LYS A 267 8.24 -2.17 19.03
C LYS A 267 9.61 -2.20 19.69
N ASN A 268 10.58 -2.89 19.08
CA ASN A 268 11.92 -3.06 19.60
C ASN A 268 12.91 -2.01 19.09
N VAL A 269 12.48 -1.06 18.27
CA VAL A 269 13.29 0.09 17.87
C VAL A 269 13.21 1.15 18.97
N VAL A 270 14.33 1.43 19.61
CA VAL A 270 14.42 2.44 20.67
C VAL A 270 15.23 3.62 20.13
N THR A 271 14.60 4.80 20.15
CA THR A 271 15.28 6.07 19.85
C THR A 271 16.09 6.50 21.07
N GLU A 272 17.40 6.64 20.91
CA GLU A 272 18.32 7.06 21.97
C GLU A 272 18.55 8.58 21.94
N ASN A 273 18.69 9.16 20.74
CA ASN A 273 18.94 10.58 20.59
C ASN A 273 18.46 11.12 19.23
N LEU A 274 18.09 12.40 19.21
CA LEU A 274 17.77 13.17 18.01
C LEU A 274 18.48 14.50 18.06
N THR A 275 19.29 14.81 17.04
CA THR A 275 19.94 16.12 16.90
C THR A 275 19.54 16.77 15.57
N PHE A 276 19.38 18.09 15.59
CA PHE A 276 18.74 18.83 14.51
C PHE A 276 19.68 19.91 13.96
N TRP A 277 19.62 20.11 12.65
CA TRP A 277 20.26 21.23 11.97
C TRP A 277 19.29 21.85 10.98
N GLN A 278 19.50 23.13 10.69
CA GLN A 278 18.82 23.86 9.63
C GLN A 278 19.87 24.44 8.68
N LEU A 279 19.59 24.40 7.38
CA LEU A 279 20.41 25.10 6.40
C LEU A 279 20.15 26.61 6.51
N VAL A 280 21.15 27.35 7.00
CA VAL A 280 21.12 28.81 7.12
C VAL A 280 22.25 29.38 6.26
N GLY A 281 21.88 30.20 5.27
CA GLY A 281 22.82 30.65 4.25
C GLY A 281 23.39 29.46 3.46
N GLU A 282 24.67 29.16 3.67
CA GLU A 282 25.36 28.06 2.99
C GLU A 282 25.84 26.93 3.92
N GLU A 283 25.54 27.01 5.23
CA GLU A 283 26.01 26.07 6.25
C GLU A 283 24.84 25.40 7.00
N LEU A 284 25.10 24.22 7.57
CA LEU A 284 24.17 23.56 8.47
C LEU A 284 24.44 24.01 9.91
N GLU A 285 23.53 24.82 10.45
CA GLU A 285 23.60 25.29 11.82
C GLU A 285 22.79 24.38 12.72
N GLN A 286 23.36 23.98 13.86
CA GLN A 286 22.66 23.12 14.82
C GLN A 286 21.56 23.94 15.52
N ILE A 287 20.35 23.38 15.59
CA ILE A 287 19.19 24.01 16.21
C ILE A 287 18.68 23.16 17.38
N GLU A 288 17.85 23.77 18.23
CA GLU A 288 17.11 23.03 19.26
C GLU A 288 16.11 22.06 18.63
N ARG A 289 15.76 21.00 19.38
CA ARG A 289 14.78 20.01 18.93
C ARG A 289 13.43 20.69 18.69
N THR A 290 12.94 20.60 17.47
CA THR A 290 11.65 21.14 17.07
C THR A 290 10.76 20.05 16.48
N ASN A 291 9.44 20.26 16.56
CA ASN A 291 8.46 19.49 15.80
C ASN A 291 7.82 20.33 14.68
N VAL A 292 8.27 21.57 14.48
CA VAL A 292 7.72 22.53 13.52
C VAL A 292 8.72 22.81 12.42
N PHE A 293 8.35 22.45 11.20
CA PHE A 293 9.18 22.56 10.00
C PHE A 293 8.59 23.64 9.09
N VAL A 294 9.44 24.49 8.52
CA VAL A 294 9.01 25.58 7.63
C VAL A 294 9.27 25.22 6.17
N ASP A 295 8.26 25.41 5.32
CA ASP A 295 8.24 24.96 3.94
C ASP A 295 9.26 25.60 2.98
N ASP A 296 9.94 26.67 3.38
CA ASP A 296 11.03 27.32 2.65
C ASP A 296 12.43 26.99 3.21
N CYS A 297 12.50 26.06 4.18
CA CYS A 297 13.73 25.66 4.84
C CYS A 297 14.13 24.21 4.52
N CYS A 298 15.43 23.91 4.68
CA CYS A 298 15.96 22.55 4.68
C CYS A 298 16.43 22.19 6.09
N TYR A 299 16.10 21.00 6.56
CA TYR A 299 16.48 20.53 7.89
C TYR A 299 17.20 19.19 7.78
N VAL A 300 18.08 18.91 8.75
CA VAL A 300 18.73 17.61 8.93
C VAL A 300 18.41 17.11 10.33
N VAL A 301 17.98 15.87 10.45
CA VAL A 301 17.72 15.18 11.71
C VAL A 301 18.60 13.95 11.77
N ARG A 302 19.54 13.92 12.71
CA ARG A 302 20.32 12.72 13.02
C ARG A 302 19.60 11.93 14.08
N TRP A 303 19.37 10.66 13.80
CA TRP A 303 18.68 9.72 14.67
C TRP A 303 19.64 8.64 15.13
N GLN A 304 19.91 8.63 16.44
CA GLN A 304 20.61 7.53 17.11
C GLN A 304 19.57 6.57 17.67
N TYR A 305 19.70 5.30 17.33
CA TYR A 305 18.74 4.28 17.72
C TYR A 305 19.40 2.92 17.92
N ARG A 306 18.71 2.05 18.64
CA ARG A 306 19.07 0.64 18.77
C ARG A 306 17.86 -0.24 18.47
N ILE A 307 18.12 -1.38 17.86
CA ILE A 307 17.12 -2.43 17.67
C ILE A 307 17.35 -3.47 18.76
N GLN A 308 16.45 -3.54 19.73
CA GLN A 308 16.50 -4.51 20.80
C GLN A 308 16.13 -5.90 20.27
N ILE A 309 16.94 -6.92 20.54
CA ILE A 309 16.60 -8.30 20.21
C ILE A 309 16.15 -8.99 21.49
N SER A 310 14.85 -9.24 21.66
CA SER A 310 14.34 -10.04 22.77
C SER A 310 14.56 -11.54 22.51
N GLY A 311 14.76 -12.32 23.57
CA GLY A 311 14.84 -13.79 23.47
C GLY A 311 16.21 -14.39 23.15
N VAL A 312 17.31 -13.61 23.23
CA VAL A 312 18.67 -14.16 23.04
C VAL A 312 19.02 -15.09 24.20
N ARG A 313 19.03 -16.39 23.91
CA ARG A 313 19.34 -17.46 24.88
C ARG A 313 20.85 -17.55 25.07
N ARG A 314 21.35 -17.42 26.30
CA ARG A 314 22.79 -17.63 26.58
C ARG A 314 23.12 -19.12 26.40
N LEU A 315 23.99 -19.43 25.45
CA LEU A 315 24.46 -20.78 25.13
C LEU A 315 25.02 -21.56 26.34
N ARG A 316 25.55 -20.87 27.36
CA ARG A 316 26.16 -21.52 28.54
C ARG A 316 25.23 -21.70 29.74
N SER A 317 24.16 -20.91 29.89
CA SER A 317 23.33 -20.93 31.11
C SER A 317 21.86 -21.26 30.85
N GLY A 318 21.42 -21.37 29.59
CA GLY A 318 20.03 -21.67 29.24
C GLY A 318 19.01 -20.57 29.61
N GLN A 319 19.43 -19.60 30.42
CA GLN A 319 18.65 -18.44 30.85
C GLN A 319 18.47 -17.46 29.69
N ILE A 320 17.24 -16.98 29.56
CA ILE A 320 16.89 -15.88 28.67
C ILE A 320 17.51 -14.62 29.27
N SER A 321 18.36 -13.93 28.50
CA SER A 321 18.94 -12.67 28.94
C SER A 321 17.88 -11.57 28.83
N GLU A 322 17.47 -10.98 29.96
CA GLU A 322 16.65 -9.76 29.99
C GLU A 322 17.45 -8.48 29.66
N LYS A 323 18.78 -8.58 29.49
CA LYS A 323 19.59 -7.42 29.11
C LYS A 323 19.20 -6.90 27.72
N GLU A 324 19.01 -5.59 27.62
CA GLU A 324 18.84 -4.85 26.38
C GLU A 324 20.04 -5.10 25.45
N THR A 325 19.89 -6.00 24.48
CA THR A 325 20.91 -6.27 23.47
C THR A 325 20.55 -5.55 22.18
N GLY A 326 21.41 -4.64 21.73
CA GLY A 326 21.30 -3.95 20.45
C GLY A 326 22.55 -3.11 20.21
N ARG A 327 23.05 -3.08 18.97
CA ARG A 327 24.13 -2.18 18.57
C ARG A 327 23.55 -0.78 18.35
N GLU A 328 24.21 0.26 18.84
CA GLU A 328 23.90 1.65 18.48
C GLU A 328 24.06 1.81 16.97
N ARG A 329 23.05 2.42 16.35
CA ARG A 329 22.99 2.73 14.91
C ARG A 329 22.64 4.20 14.75
N VAL A 330 22.99 4.75 13.59
CA VAL A 330 22.77 6.15 13.27
C VAL A 330 22.25 6.29 11.85
N ALA A 331 21.22 7.10 11.68
CA ALA A 331 20.71 7.49 10.36
C ALA A 331 20.43 8.99 10.33
N PHE A 332 20.53 9.58 9.14
CA PHE A 332 20.18 10.98 8.93
C PHE A 332 18.97 11.09 8.04
N PHE A 333 18.01 11.91 8.42
CA PHE A 333 16.92 12.37 7.56
C PHE A 333 17.20 13.81 7.16
N TYR A 334 17.15 14.12 5.87
CA TYR A 334 17.22 15.52 5.43
C TYR A 334 15.89 15.92 4.79
N TRP A 335 15.15 16.76 5.51
CA TRP A 335 13.84 17.26 5.14
C TRP A 335 13.97 18.49 4.25
N LEU A 336 13.29 18.47 3.11
CA LEU A 336 13.36 19.51 2.07
C LEU A 336 11.99 20.17 1.91
N GLY A 337 11.92 21.44 2.30
CA GLY A 337 10.71 22.25 2.16
C GLY A 337 10.27 22.43 0.71
N ALA A 338 8.96 22.45 0.48
CA ALA A 338 8.38 22.56 -0.86
C ALA A 338 8.76 23.86 -1.61
N LYS A 339 9.09 24.93 -0.89
CA LYS A 339 9.50 26.24 -1.44
C LYS A 339 11.02 26.43 -1.50
N THR A 340 11.81 25.41 -1.16
CA THR A 340 13.27 25.46 -1.29
C THR A 340 13.71 25.32 -2.75
N SER A 341 14.72 26.09 -3.14
CA SER A 341 15.30 25.99 -4.49
C SER A 341 16.13 24.71 -4.67
N PRO A 342 16.32 24.22 -5.92
CA PRO A 342 17.21 23.10 -6.19
C PRO A 342 18.64 23.32 -5.69
N LYS A 343 19.12 24.58 -5.71
CA LYS A 343 20.43 24.96 -5.13
C LYS A 343 20.47 24.67 -3.63
N GLN A 344 19.47 25.11 -2.87
CA GLN A 344 19.40 24.87 -1.42
C GLN A 344 19.28 23.38 -1.08
N GLN A 345 18.50 22.63 -1.86
CA GLN A 345 18.36 21.19 -1.66
C GLN A 345 19.68 20.45 -1.92
N GLY A 346 20.37 20.80 -3.01
CA GLY A 346 21.69 20.26 -3.32
C GLY A 346 22.73 20.62 -2.27
N LEU A 347 22.72 21.88 -1.82
CA LEU A 347 23.64 22.35 -0.78
C LEU A 347 23.41 21.64 0.55
N CYS A 348 22.16 21.46 0.98
CA CYS A 348 21.81 20.70 2.19
C CYS A 348 22.40 19.27 2.14
N ALA A 349 22.18 18.56 1.03
CA ALA A 349 22.69 17.20 0.85
C ALA A 349 24.24 17.15 0.87
N VAL A 350 24.89 18.10 0.20
CA VAL A 350 26.35 18.21 0.20
C VAL A 350 26.90 18.52 1.59
N ARG A 351 26.28 19.45 2.34
CA ARG A 351 26.72 19.79 3.69
C ARG A 351 26.53 18.65 4.68
N LEU A 352 25.41 17.92 4.58
CA LEU A 352 25.21 16.69 5.34
C LEU A 352 26.33 15.67 5.04
N ALA A 353 26.65 15.44 3.77
CA ALA A 353 27.72 14.51 3.39
C ALA A 353 29.11 14.91 3.91
N HIS A 354 29.40 16.21 4.01
CA HIS A 354 30.67 16.69 4.61
C HIS A 354 30.68 16.57 6.13
N MET A 355 29.55 16.82 6.78
CA MET A 355 29.41 16.72 8.24
C MET A 355 29.51 15.27 8.72
N ASP A 356 28.93 14.33 7.98
CA ASP A 356 28.91 12.90 8.33
C ASP A 356 30.16 12.16 7.85
N LYS A 357 31.23 12.24 8.67
CA LYS A 357 32.52 11.58 8.38
C LYS A 357 32.43 10.05 8.37
N GLU A 358 31.46 9.48 9.06
CA GLU A 358 31.29 8.03 9.25
C GLU A 358 30.43 7.39 8.15
N LYS A 359 29.87 8.20 7.23
CA LYS A 359 29.10 7.75 6.06
C LYS A 359 27.92 6.86 6.43
N HIS A 360 27.13 7.31 7.41
CA HIS A 360 25.86 6.71 7.78
C HIS A 360 24.82 6.85 6.66
N GLN A 361 23.69 6.15 6.82
CA GLN A 361 22.59 6.23 5.87
C GLN A 361 21.94 7.62 5.86
N HIS A 362 21.81 8.24 4.69
CA HIS A 362 21.10 9.51 4.49
C HIS A 362 19.78 9.25 3.74
N VAL A 363 18.67 9.62 4.37
CA VAL A 363 17.31 9.45 3.85
C VAL A 363 16.74 10.80 3.45
N ARG A 364 16.44 10.95 2.16
CA ARG A 364 15.78 12.15 1.64
C ARG A 364 14.33 12.18 2.07
N VAL A 365 13.91 13.26 2.73
CA VAL A 365 12.52 13.49 3.09
C VAL A 365 12.01 14.73 2.35
N ALA A 366 11.05 14.56 1.45
CA ALA A 366 10.42 15.69 0.78
C ALA A 366 9.15 16.09 1.54
N HIS A 367 8.90 17.41 1.65
CA HIS A 367 7.65 17.93 2.21
C HIS A 367 6.43 17.26 1.54
N LEU A 368 5.44 16.85 2.36
CA LEU A 368 4.21 16.13 1.97
C LEU A 368 4.44 14.67 1.53
N SER A 369 5.67 14.16 1.67
CA SER A 369 6.03 12.77 1.41
C SER A 369 6.86 12.20 2.55
N GLU A 370 6.59 12.66 3.77
CA GLU A 370 7.25 12.21 4.99
C GLU A 370 6.99 10.73 5.25
N PRO A 371 8.05 9.94 5.50
CA PRO A 371 7.85 8.54 5.78
C PRO A 371 7.31 8.28 7.20
N PRO A 372 6.49 7.22 7.39
CA PRO A 372 6.03 6.75 8.70
C PRO A 372 7.09 6.74 9.80
N LEU A 373 8.27 6.21 9.47
CA LEU A 373 9.37 6.09 10.42
C LEU A 373 9.88 7.46 10.86
N PHE A 374 10.13 8.37 9.93
CA PHE A 374 10.49 9.76 10.25
C PHE A 374 9.41 10.45 11.09
N LEU A 375 8.13 10.31 10.72
CA LEU A 375 7.01 10.89 11.47
C LEU A 375 6.93 10.36 12.91
N SER A 376 7.25 9.08 13.11
CA SER A 376 7.25 8.45 14.44
C SER A 376 8.25 9.07 15.41
N LEU A 377 9.34 9.68 14.91
CA LEU A 377 10.35 10.36 15.74
C LEU A 377 9.80 11.58 16.52
N PHE A 378 8.65 12.09 16.06
CA PHE A 378 7.98 13.25 16.63
C PHE A 378 6.79 12.86 17.52
N ASN A 379 6.55 11.56 17.75
CA ASN A 379 5.49 11.05 18.62
C ASN A 379 4.11 11.66 18.30
N GLY A 380 3.76 11.73 17.02
CA GLY A 380 2.50 12.30 16.53
C GLY A 380 2.43 13.83 16.51
N LYS A 381 3.53 14.54 16.79
CA LYS A 381 3.53 16.00 16.93
C LYS A 381 4.17 16.74 15.76
N PHE A 382 4.43 16.06 14.64
CA PHE A 382 5.06 16.69 13.47
C PHE A 382 4.13 17.72 12.83
N ILE A 383 4.63 18.94 12.63
CA ILE A 383 3.88 20.05 12.05
C ILE A 383 4.72 20.67 10.95
N SER A 384 4.16 20.79 9.75
CA SER A 384 4.76 21.57 8.65
C SER A 384 3.94 22.83 8.42
N ARG A 385 4.61 23.98 8.35
CA ARG A 385 3.99 25.29 8.19
C ARG A 385 4.61 26.10 7.06
N HIS A 386 3.84 27.02 6.52
CA HIS A 386 4.30 28.05 5.61
C HIS A 386 5.13 29.11 6.36
N SER A 387 6.13 29.64 5.66
CA SER A 387 6.97 30.75 6.13
C SER A 387 6.20 32.07 6.29
N SER A 388 5.19 32.31 5.44
CA SER A 388 4.42 33.57 5.44
C SER A 388 3.73 33.82 6.79
N PRO A 389 3.97 34.97 7.45
CA PRO A 389 3.49 35.23 8.81
C PRO A 389 2.04 35.75 8.90
N SER A 390 1.29 35.85 7.81
CA SER A 390 0.27 36.91 7.68
C SER A 390 -1.17 36.43 7.54
N ALA A 391 -1.60 35.45 8.34
CA ALA A 391 -3.02 35.23 8.53
C ALA A 391 -3.30 35.02 10.02
N ASP A 392 -4.17 35.86 10.59
CA ASP A 392 -4.78 35.63 11.90
C ASP A 392 -5.46 34.25 11.94
N HIS A 393 -5.79 33.70 10.77
CA HIS A 393 -6.39 32.38 10.61
C HIS A 393 -5.50 31.46 9.78
N ARG A 394 -4.99 30.39 10.42
CA ARG A 394 -4.21 29.34 9.76
C ARG A 394 -4.99 28.04 9.75
N VAL A 395 -4.88 27.29 8.66
CA VAL A 395 -5.57 26.01 8.52
C VAL A 395 -4.56 24.92 8.22
N PHE A 396 -4.64 23.83 8.99
CA PHE A 396 -3.81 22.65 8.78
C PHE A 396 -4.69 21.46 8.47
N VAL A 397 -4.26 20.59 7.55
CA VAL A 397 -4.85 19.27 7.35
C VAL A 397 -4.12 18.25 8.21
N VAL A 398 -4.88 17.38 8.88
CA VAL A 398 -4.37 16.32 9.74
C VAL A 398 -4.21 15.02 8.94
N GLY A 399 -3.05 14.39 9.09
CA GLY A 399 -2.73 13.08 8.50
C GLY A 399 -2.16 12.08 9.51
N GLY A 400 -1.68 10.94 9.00
CA GLY A 400 -1.18 9.79 9.75
C GLY A 400 -2.23 8.69 10.04
N CYS A 401 -1.83 7.42 9.97
CA CYS A 401 -2.73 6.28 10.17
C CYS A 401 -2.81 5.84 11.64
N SER A 402 -1.90 6.35 12.49
CA SER A 402 -1.91 6.14 13.93
C SER A 402 -1.50 7.42 14.67
N ALA A 403 -1.68 7.43 15.98
CA ALA A 403 -1.27 8.54 16.84
C ALA A 403 0.25 8.72 16.90
N ALA A 404 1.05 7.70 16.57
CA ALA A 404 2.51 7.80 16.62
C ALA A 404 3.09 8.54 15.40
N GLU A 405 2.43 8.43 14.24
CA GLU A 405 2.88 9.00 12.96
C GLU A 405 1.94 10.09 12.43
N CYS A 406 1.09 10.67 13.28
CA CYS A 406 0.23 11.77 12.85
C CYS A 406 1.00 13.07 12.66
N TYR A 407 0.49 13.88 11.74
CA TYR A 407 1.09 15.16 11.35
C TYR A 407 0.03 16.19 10.99
N ALA A 408 0.42 17.46 11.05
CA ALA A 408 -0.37 18.59 10.57
C ALA A 408 0.40 19.35 9.48
N ASN A 409 -0.16 19.47 8.29
CA ASN A 409 0.43 20.27 7.20
C ASN A 409 -0.44 21.50 6.94
N GLU A 410 0.18 22.67 6.91
CA GLU A 410 -0.55 23.89 6.58
C GLU A 410 -1.08 23.85 5.14
N VAL A 411 -2.30 24.34 4.97
CA VAL A 411 -3.00 24.42 3.69
C VAL A 411 -3.61 25.80 3.52
N ASP A 412 -3.85 26.16 2.26
CA ASP A 412 -4.56 27.39 1.92
C ASP A 412 -6.00 27.36 2.46
N PRO A 413 -6.38 28.32 3.33
CA PRO A 413 -7.71 28.36 3.96
C PRO A 413 -8.84 28.61 2.96
N THR A 414 -8.54 29.11 1.75
CA THR A 414 -9.54 29.37 0.70
C THR A 414 -9.97 28.10 -0.03
N LYS A 415 -9.22 26.99 0.13
CA LYS A 415 -9.55 25.72 -0.52
C LYS A 415 -10.74 25.04 0.16
N PRO A 416 -11.63 24.41 -0.61
CA PRO A 416 -12.77 23.71 -0.02
C PRO A 416 -12.31 22.56 0.89
N LEU A 417 -12.96 22.46 2.05
CA LEU A 417 -12.73 21.37 2.98
C LEU A 417 -13.30 20.05 2.45
N ARG A 418 -12.67 18.94 2.81
CA ARG A 418 -13.07 17.59 2.40
C ARG A 418 -13.87 16.92 3.52
N SER A 419 -14.93 16.22 3.15
CA SER A 419 -15.78 15.49 4.10
C SER A 419 -15.05 14.36 4.85
N HIS A 420 -13.99 13.79 4.28
CA HIS A 420 -13.22 12.69 4.90
C HIS A 420 -11.97 13.18 5.67
N ALA A 421 -11.68 14.48 5.69
CA ALA A 421 -10.47 15.02 6.31
C ALA A 421 -10.76 15.73 7.63
N VAL A 422 -9.74 15.77 8.49
CA VAL A 422 -9.74 16.56 9.73
C VAL A 422 -8.82 17.76 9.55
N TYR A 423 -9.29 18.91 10.01
CA TYR A 423 -8.58 20.18 9.90
C TYR A 423 -8.37 20.82 11.27
N LEU A 424 -7.25 21.52 11.44
CA LEU A 424 -7.01 22.40 12.58
C LEU A 424 -7.14 23.83 12.09
N ARG A 425 -8.07 24.59 12.67
CA ARG A 425 -8.22 26.03 12.42
C ARG A 425 -7.67 26.78 13.61
N LEU A 426 -6.59 27.51 13.39
CA LEU A 426 -5.96 28.33 14.41
C LEU A 426 -6.43 29.76 14.22
N SER A 427 -6.86 30.38 15.32
CA SER A 427 -6.99 31.83 15.50
C SER A 427 -6.14 32.24 16.71
N PRO A 428 -5.89 33.54 16.95
CA PRO A 428 -5.09 33.96 18.09
C PRO A 428 -5.65 33.50 19.44
N GLU A 429 -6.94 33.15 19.50
CA GLU A 429 -7.64 32.79 20.74
C GLU A 429 -8.05 31.33 20.79
N THR A 430 -8.09 30.62 19.66
CA THR A 430 -8.63 29.25 19.61
C THR A 430 -7.88 28.35 18.65
N VAL A 431 -7.76 27.07 19.03
CA VAL A 431 -7.37 25.99 18.12
C VAL A 431 -8.57 25.06 17.99
N ALA A 432 -9.27 25.14 16.87
CA ALA A 432 -10.47 24.36 16.61
C ALA A 432 -10.15 23.12 15.75
N VAL A 433 -10.62 21.95 16.18
CA VAL A 433 -10.57 20.71 15.39
C VAL A 433 -11.87 20.60 14.61
N VAL A 434 -11.79 20.66 13.28
CA VAL A 434 -12.93 20.56 12.37
C VAL A 434 -12.86 19.22 11.65
N ALA A 435 -13.80 18.33 11.97
CA ALA A 435 -13.91 17.01 11.34
C ALA A 435 -15.00 17.04 10.26
N GLY A 436 -14.68 16.58 9.05
CA GLY A 436 -15.70 16.38 8.01
C GLY A 436 -16.65 15.22 8.33
N SER A 437 -17.80 15.18 7.66
CA SER A 437 -18.88 14.21 7.92
C SER A 437 -18.49 12.74 7.76
N ASP A 438 -17.49 12.45 6.93
CA ASP A 438 -17.08 11.10 6.54
C ASP A 438 -15.72 10.73 7.17
N THR A 439 -15.30 11.46 8.21
CA THR A 439 -14.03 11.22 8.88
C THR A 439 -14.08 9.99 9.80
N VAL A 440 -13.00 9.22 9.81
CA VAL A 440 -12.83 8.11 10.76
C VAL A 440 -12.39 8.62 12.14
N GLN A 441 -12.86 7.95 13.21
CA GLN A 441 -12.61 8.34 14.59
C GLN A 441 -11.10 8.48 14.92
N THR A 442 -10.24 7.67 14.31
CA THR A 442 -8.78 7.73 14.47
C THR A 442 -8.20 9.07 14.00
N SER A 443 -8.68 9.61 12.88
CA SER A 443 -8.21 10.90 12.36
C SER A 443 -8.61 12.06 13.28
N VAL A 444 -9.78 11.98 13.92
CA VAL A 444 -10.23 12.99 14.89
C VAL A 444 -9.35 12.96 16.14
N LYS A 445 -9.00 11.76 16.64
CA LYS A 445 -8.05 11.60 17.76
C LYS A 445 -6.68 12.18 17.44
N ASN A 446 -6.18 11.95 16.22
CA ASN A 446 -4.94 12.55 15.74
C ASN A 446 -5.03 14.09 15.72
N GLY A 447 -6.15 14.63 15.26
CA GLY A 447 -6.40 16.07 15.25
C GLY A 447 -6.37 16.68 16.66
N LEU A 448 -6.98 16.02 17.65
CA LEU A 448 -6.92 16.45 19.04
C LEU A 448 -5.49 16.44 19.61
N LEU A 449 -4.70 15.41 19.29
CA LEU A 449 -3.32 15.31 19.72
C LEU A 449 -2.46 16.45 19.16
N LEU A 450 -2.61 16.74 17.86
CA LEU A 450 -1.88 17.83 17.20
C LEU A 450 -2.36 19.22 17.65
N ALA A 451 -3.65 19.39 17.90
CA ALA A 451 -4.19 20.62 18.47
C ALA A 451 -3.55 20.91 19.85
N GLN A 452 -3.48 19.90 20.72
CA GLN A 452 -2.80 20.03 22.00
C GLN A 452 -1.31 20.36 21.84
N ALA A 453 -0.64 19.77 20.85
CA ALA A 453 0.76 20.08 20.55
C ALA A 453 0.93 21.54 20.12
N MET A 454 0.04 22.07 19.26
CA MET A 454 0.05 23.47 18.82
C MET A 454 -0.22 24.45 19.97
N VAL A 455 -1.15 24.12 20.88
CA VAL A 455 -1.41 24.92 22.09
C VAL A 455 -0.16 25.00 22.98
N ASN A 456 0.55 23.88 23.16
CA ASN A 456 1.81 23.87 23.91
C ASN A 456 2.91 24.72 23.23
N LEU A 457 2.84 24.86 21.90
CA LEU A 457 3.71 25.68 21.06
C LEU A 457 3.13 27.08 20.80
N ARG A 458 2.30 27.62 21.71
CA ARG A 458 1.60 28.91 21.54
C ARG A 458 2.46 30.07 21.02
N LYS A 459 3.73 30.15 21.42
CA LYS A 459 4.66 31.20 20.96
C LYS A 459 5.00 31.07 19.47
N GLU A 460 5.13 29.85 18.96
CA GLU A 460 5.44 29.61 17.54
C GLU A 460 4.24 29.86 16.61
N PHE A 461 3.03 29.73 17.17
CA PHE A 461 1.77 29.91 16.43
C PHE A 461 1.05 31.22 16.76
N ASN A 462 1.67 32.14 17.51
CA ASN A 462 1.09 33.42 17.93
C ASN A 462 -0.29 33.28 18.62
N LEU A 463 -0.45 32.24 19.45
CA LEU A 463 -1.65 32.02 20.26
C LEU A 463 -1.52 32.78 21.59
N LYS A 464 -2.61 33.44 22.03
CA LYS A 464 -2.69 34.22 23.27
C LYS A 464 -2.67 33.34 24.52
#